data_AF-A0A7V8JZG6-F1
#
_entry.id   AF-A0A7V8JZG6-F1
#
_cell.length_a   1.000
_cell.length_b   1.000
_cell.length_c   1.000
_cell.angle_alpha   90.00
_cell.angle_beta   90.00
_cell.angle_gamma   90.00
#
_symmetry.space_group_name_H-M   'P 1'
#
loop_
_entity.id
_entity.type
_entity.pdbx_description
1 polymer ?
#
loop_
_entity_poly.entity_id
_entity_poly.type
_entity_poly.pdbx_seq_one_letter_code
_entity_poly.pdbx_strand_id
1 'polypeptide(L)'
;MALKSTIFKANLAVADIDHGYYADHALTLARHPSETDERMMIRLVALALNAHQLQDICNGDGTLAFGAGLSNVDEPDVWLRDFTGQTRLWIEVGQPEDKPVIKACGKADEVIVYCFNHAAEIWWRGIENKL
;
A
#
# COMPACT_ATOMS: atom_id res chain seq x y z
N MET A 1 5.08 26.22 -10.02
CA MET A 1 4.64 26.05 -8.62
C MET A 1 4.05 24.64 -8.54
N ALA A 2 4.57 23.76 -7.69
CA ALA A 2 4.05 22.38 -7.60
C ALA A 2 2.59 22.41 -7.13
N LEU A 3 1.72 21.67 -7.82
CA LEU A 3 0.32 21.51 -7.41
C LEU A 3 0.30 20.87 -6.01
N LYS A 4 -0.51 21.42 -5.09
CA LYS A 4 -0.62 20.93 -3.72
C LYS A 4 -1.46 19.66 -3.67
N SER A 5 -1.08 18.71 -2.82
CA SER A 5 -1.91 17.52 -2.55
C SER A 5 -3.25 17.91 -1.93
N THR A 6 -4.28 17.11 -2.22
CA THR A 6 -5.60 17.23 -1.58
C THR A 6 -5.65 16.26 -0.40
N ILE A 7 -6.10 16.73 0.77
CA ILE A 7 -6.19 15.88 1.97
C ILE A 7 -7.59 15.29 2.08
N PHE A 8 -7.66 13.98 2.21
CA PHE A 8 -8.88 13.22 2.50
C PHE A 8 -8.79 12.61 3.90
N LYS A 9 -9.94 12.55 4.57
CA LYS A 9 -10.09 11.84 5.85
C LYS A 9 -11.07 10.70 5.67
N ALA A 10 -10.72 9.53 6.16
CA ALA A 10 -11.56 8.34 6.11
C ALA A 10 -11.63 7.71 7.50
N ASN A 11 -12.85 7.50 7.99
CA ASN A 11 -13.08 6.66 9.16
C ASN A 11 -13.48 5.28 8.63
N LEU A 12 -12.64 4.28 8.89
CA LEU A 12 -12.79 2.94 8.37
C LEU A 12 -13.02 1.97 9.53
N ALA A 13 -14.19 1.35 9.57
CA ALA A 13 -14.47 0.22 10.45
C ALA A 13 -14.18 -1.07 9.69
N VAL A 14 -13.27 -1.90 10.22
CA VAL A 14 -12.91 -3.20 9.64
C VAL A 14 -13.48 -4.30 10.52
N ALA A 15 -14.21 -5.23 9.90
CA ALA A 15 -14.69 -6.46 10.50
C ALA A 15 -14.24 -7.64 9.61
N ASP A 16 -13.01 -8.08 9.84
CA ASP A 16 -12.37 -9.17 9.11
C ASP A 16 -12.51 -10.46 9.91
N ILE A 17 -13.38 -11.34 9.43
CA ILE A 17 -13.71 -12.61 10.09
C ILE A 17 -12.59 -13.64 9.88
N ASP A 18 -11.92 -13.60 8.73
CA ASP A 18 -10.92 -14.59 8.35
C ASP A 18 -9.68 -14.51 9.26
N HIS A 19 -9.33 -13.29 9.67
CA HIS A 19 -8.21 -13.04 10.59
C HIS A 19 -8.67 -12.74 12.03
N GLY A 20 -9.97 -12.65 12.28
CA GLY A 20 -10.51 -12.25 13.59
C GLY A 20 -10.15 -10.81 13.97
N TYR A 21 -9.98 -9.94 12.99
CA TYR A 21 -9.55 -8.56 13.16
C TYR A 21 -10.73 -7.58 13.10
N TYR A 22 -10.97 -6.89 14.22
CA TYR A 22 -12.05 -5.92 14.36
C TYR A 22 -11.48 -4.62 14.91
N ALA A 23 -11.48 -3.56 14.10
CA ALA A 23 -10.87 -2.30 14.48
C ALA A 23 -11.47 -1.10 13.74
N ASP A 24 -11.44 0.06 14.39
CA ASP A 24 -11.75 1.35 13.79
C ASP A 24 -10.47 2.13 13.51
N HIS A 25 -10.32 2.61 12.27
CA HIS A 25 -9.17 3.39 11.82
C HIS A 25 -9.59 4.80 11.41
N ALA A 26 -8.97 5.80 12.03
CA ALA A 26 -9.07 7.19 11.59
C ALA A 26 -7.88 7.53 10.67
N LEU A 27 -8.11 7.51 9.36
CA LEU A 27 -7.07 7.61 8.34
C LEU A 27 -7.05 8.99 7.70
N THR A 28 -5.84 9.45 7.35
CA THR A 28 -5.61 10.66 6.57
C THR A 28 -4.79 10.31 5.34
N LEU A 29 -5.31 10.65 4.16
CA LEU A 29 -4.67 10.38 2.86
C LEU A 29 -4.34 11.69 2.18
N ALA A 30 -3.09 11.84 1.73
CA ALA A 30 -2.68 12.93 0.86
C ALA A 30 -2.71 12.45 -0.59
N ARG A 31 -3.69 12.93 -1.37
CA ARG A 31 -3.83 12.62 -2.78
C ARG A 31 -2.94 13.53 -3.62
N HIS A 32 -1.96 12.97 -4.30
CA HIS A 32 -1.11 13.73 -5.22
C HIS A 32 -1.95 14.29 -6.39
N PRO A 33 -1.63 15.46 -6.97
CA PRO A 33 -2.40 16.04 -8.08
C PRO A 33 -2.55 15.13 -9.31
N SER A 34 -1.56 14.24 -9.55
CA SER A 34 -1.62 13.23 -10.62
C SER A 34 -2.29 11.91 -10.19
N GLU A 35 -2.68 11.79 -8.93
CA GLU A 35 -3.37 10.60 -8.42
C GLU A 35 -4.88 10.73 -8.67
N THR A 36 -5.46 9.69 -9.25
CA THR A 36 -6.91 9.60 -9.49
C THR A 36 -7.64 9.19 -8.21
N ASP A 37 -8.94 9.49 -8.13
CA ASP A 37 -9.80 9.01 -7.03
C ASP A 37 -9.80 7.48 -6.96
N GLU A 38 -9.89 6.81 -8.10
CA GLU A 38 -9.82 5.35 -8.18
C GLU A 38 -8.53 4.83 -7.53
N ARG A 39 -7.36 5.34 -7.94
CA ARG A 39 -6.07 4.90 -7.38
C ARG A 39 -5.98 5.16 -5.87
N MET A 40 -6.41 6.33 -5.42
CA MET A 40 -6.44 6.65 -3.99
C MET A 40 -7.33 5.66 -3.21
N MET A 41 -8.50 5.30 -3.76
CA MET A 41 -9.39 4.32 -3.15
C MET A 41 -8.80 2.91 -3.15
N ILE A 42 -8.04 2.53 -4.19
CA ILE A 42 -7.31 1.24 -4.18
C ILE A 42 -6.27 1.22 -3.06
N ARG A 43 -5.55 2.32 -2.78
CA ARG A 43 -4.64 2.39 -1.61
C ARG A 43 -5.39 2.18 -0.30
N LEU A 44 -6.56 2.81 -0.15
CA LEU A 44 -7.38 2.66 1.04
C LEU A 44 -7.84 1.20 1.23
N VAL A 45 -8.30 0.55 0.16
CA VAL A 45 -8.69 -0.87 0.18
C VAL A 45 -7.50 -1.76 0.48
N ALA A 46 -6.36 -1.52 -0.16
CA ALA A 46 -5.14 -2.28 0.08
C ALA A 46 -4.67 -2.17 1.54
N LEU A 47 -4.74 -0.99 2.16
CA LEU A 47 -4.47 -0.85 3.59
C LEU A 47 -5.49 -1.63 4.43
N ALA A 48 -6.78 -1.51 4.12
CA ALA A 48 -7.86 -2.18 4.85
C ALA A 48 -7.71 -3.70 4.85
N LEU A 49 -7.41 -4.28 3.68
CA LEU A 49 -7.22 -5.72 3.50
C LEU A 49 -6.01 -6.26 4.27
N ASN A 50 -5.02 -5.41 4.56
CA ASN A 50 -3.80 -5.78 5.28
C ASN A 50 -3.75 -5.20 6.70
N ALA A 51 -4.86 -4.65 7.22
CA ALA A 51 -4.90 -3.99 8.51
C ALA A 51 -4.53 -4.94 9.67
N HIS A 52 -4.96 -6.19 9.56
CA HIS A 52 -4.67 -7.26 10.51
C HIS A 52 -3.17 -7.56 10.66
N GLN A 53 -2.37 -7.34 9.60
CA GLN A 53 -0.96 -7.74 9.58
C GLN A 53 -0.10 -7.03 10.63
N LEU A 54 -0.48 -5.82 11.07
CA LEU A 54 0.21 -5.16 12.18
C LEU A 54 0.17 -6.04 13.45
N GLN A 55 -0.97 -6.69 13.71
CA GLN A 55 -1.10 -7.59 14.84
C GLN A 55 -0.40 -8.93 14.57
N ASP A 56 -0.56 -9.49 13.37
CA ASP A 56 -0.07 -10.84 13.08
C ASP A 56 1.45 -10.93 12.95
N ILE A 57 2.07 -9.91 12.33
CA ILE A 57 3.49 -9.91 12.01
C ILE A 57 4.30 -9.18 13.10
N CYS A 58 3.77 -8.08 13.63
CA CYS A 58 4.47 -7.22 14.58
C CYS A 58 3.94 -7.33 16.01
N ASN A 59 2.91 -8.15 16.29
CA ASN A 59 2.24 -8.20 17.61
C ASN A 59 1.74 -6.82 18.09
N GLY A 60 1.44 -5.90 17.16
CA GLY A 60 1.08 -4.51 17.46
C GLY A 60 2.26 -3.55 17.55
N ASP A 61 3.50 -4.02 17.58
CA ASP A 61 4.71 -3.20 17.74
C ASP A 61 5.21 -2.61 16.41
N GLY A 62 4.36 -1.81 15.78
CA GLY A 62 4.68 -1.20 14.50
C GLY A 62 3.67 -0.16 14.06
N THR A 63 3.73 0.16 12.78
CA THR A 63 2.82 1.12 12.16
C THR A 63 2.50 0.67 10.75
N LEU A 64 1.20 0.58 10.44
CA LEU A 64 0.68 0.46 9.09
C LEU A 64 0.25 1.85 8.62
N ALA A 65 0.83 2.36 7.54
CA ALA A 65 0.55 3.72 7.09
C ALA A 65 0.71 3.90 5.58
N PHE A 66 0.12 4.97 5.07
CA PHE A 66 0.32 5.43 3.70
C PHE A 66 1.73 6.00 3.52
N GLY A 67 2.43 5.58 2.47
CA GLY A 67 3.68 6.21 2.04
C GLY A 67 3.46 7.34 1.03
N ALA A 68 4.56 7.96 0.59
CA ALA A 68 4.53 9.02 -0.40
C ALA A 68 4.16 8.55 -1.82
N GLY A 69 4.26 7.24 -2.13
CA GLY A 69 3.82 6.61 -3.37
C GLY A 69 4.27 7.37 -4.62
N LEU A 70 3.32 7.83 -5.45
CA LEU A 70 3.59 8.61 -6.67
C LEU A 70 4.45 9.87 -6.47
N SER A 71 4.58 10.37 -5.23
CA SER A 71 5.41 11.54 -4.92
C SER A 71 6.88 11.16 -4.65
N ASN A 72 7.18 9.89 -4.37
CA ASN A 72 8.51 9.39 -4.08
C ASN A 72 8.64 7.91 -4.49
N VAL A 73 9.38 7.64 -5.57
CA VAL A 73 9.62 6.29 -6.10
C VAL A 73 10.38 5.35 -5.15
N ASP A 74 10.95 5.88 -4.08
CA ASP A 74 11.64 5.10 -3.04
C ASP A 74 10.76 4.73 -1.85
N GLU A 75 9.48 5.12 -1.87
CA GLU A 75 8.48 4.79 -0.85
C GLU A 75 7.26 4.08 -1.47
N PRO A 76 6.69 3.10 -0.76
CA PRO A 76 5.49 2.43 -1.23
C PRO A 76 4.25 3.31 -1.14
N ASP A 77 3.14 2.83 -1.70
CA ASP A 77 1.83 3.40 -1.46
C ASP A 77 1.34 3.18 -0.03
N VAL A 78 1.59 1.98 0.52
CA VAL A 78 1.30 1.60 1.91
C VAL A 78 2.45 0.73 2.44
N TRP A 79 2.80 0.89 3.71
CA TRP A 79 3.84 0.09 4.37
C TRP A 79 3.43 -0.33 5.78
N LEU A 80 3.96 -1.47 6.22
CA LEU A 80 4.06 -1.86 7.63
C LEU A 80 5.54 -1.82 8.04
N ARG A 81 5.86 -1.06 9.08
CA ARG A 81 7.19 -1.04 9.69
C ARG A 81 7.07 -1.33 11.17
N ASP A 82 7.94 -2.17 11.68
CA ASP A 82 8.05 -2.37 13.12
C ASP A 82 8.84 -1.22 13.78
N PHE A 83 8.88 -1.19 15.11
CA PHE A 83 9.59 -0.14 15.85
C PHE A 83 11.12 -0.21 15.75
N THR A 84 11.70 -1.24 15.13
CA THR A 84 13.12 -1.24 14.77
C THR A 84 13.39 -0.45 13.50
N GLY A 85 12.33 -0.10 12.76
CA GLY A 85 12.40 0.58 11.46
C GLY A 85 12.47 -0.39 10.28
N GLN A 86 12.47 -1.70 10.51
CA GLN A 86 12.42 -2.70 9.44
C GLN A 86 11.05 -2.64 8.74
N THR A 87 11.06 -2.62 7.40
CA THR A 87 9.82 -2.72 6.62
C THR A 87 9.42 -4.18 6.54
N ARG A 88 8.29 -4.51 7.13
CA ARG A 88 7.75 -5.87 7.16
C ARG A 88 6.88 -6.13 5.93
N LEU A 89 6.04 -5.15 5.59
CA LEU A 89 5.18 -5.20 4.40
C LEU A 89 5.38 -3.96 3.54
N TRP A 90 5.50 -4.18 2.24
CA TRP A 90 5.53 -3.15 1.20
C TRP A 90 4.37 -3.37 0.24
N ILE A 91 3.51 -2.37 0.07
CA ILE A 91 2.37 -2.46 -0.84
C ILE A 91 2.48 -1.39 -1.92
N GLU A 92 2.36 -1.83 -3.17
CA GLU A 92 2.19 -0.98 -4.34
C GLU A 92 0.78 -1.12 -4.92
N VAL A 93 0.25 -0.03 -5.48
CA VAL A 93 -0.98 -0.07 -6.27
C VAL A 93 -0.75 0.38 -7.71
N GLY A 94 -1.31 -0.38 -8.65
CA GLY A 94 -1.22 -0.11 -10.09
C GLY A 94 -0.40 -1.15 -10.86
N GLN A 95 0.35 -0.67 -11.85
CA GLN A 95 1.11 -1.50 -12.79
C GLN A 95 2.60 -1.09 -12.78
N PRO A 96 3.35 -1.34 -11.69
CA PRO A 96 4.75 -0.96 -11.61
C PRO A 96 5.63 -1.72 -12.60
N GLU A 97 6.75 -1.12 -13.01
CA GLU A 97 7.78 -1.84 -13.78
C GLU A 97 8.49 -2.91 -12.92
N ASP A 98 9.19 -3.84 -13.57
CA ASP A 98 9.95 -4.92 -12.92
C ASP A 98 11.01 -4.42 -11.94
N LYS A 99 11.83 -3.44 -12.36
CA LYS A 99 12.94 -2.93 -11.55
C LYS A 99 12.49 -2.34 -10.19
N PRO A 100 11.47 -1.46 -10.11
CA PRO A 100 10.93 -1.01 -8.82
C PRO A 100 10.46 -2.13 -7.91
N VAL A 101 9.75 -3.13 -8.45
CA VAL A 101 9.25 -4.27 -7.64
C VAL A 101 10.41 -5.09 -7.09
N ILE A 102 11.41 -5.43 -7.91
CA ILE A 102 12.62 -6.15 -7.47
C ILE A 102 13.36 -5.36 -6.38
N LYS A 103 13.45 -4.03 -6.52
CA LYS A 103 14.05 -3.15 -5.50
C LYS A 103 13.25 -3.19 -4.19
N ALA A 104 11.92 -3.20 -4.26
CA ALA A 104 11.05 -3.31 -3.08
C ALA A 104 11.26 -4.65 -2.36
N CYS A 105 11.40 -5.76 -3.09
CA CYS A 105 11.68 -7.08 -2.52
C CYS A 105 13.02 -7.14 -1.75
N GLY A 106 13.97 -6.25 -2.08
CA GLY A 106 15.22 -6.11 -1.31
C GLY A 106 15.10 -5.21 -0.06
N LYS A 107 13.96 -4.55 0.16
CA LYS A 107 13.73 -3.58 1.24
C LYS A 107 12.71 -4.04 2.27
N ALA A 108 11.92 -5.08 1.98
CA ALA A 108 10.84 -5.56 2.83
C ALA A 108 10.79 -7.08 2.89
N ASP A 109 10.22 -7.62 3.97
CA ASP A 109 10.04 -9.07 4.12
C ASP A 109 8.97 -9.61 3.14
N GLU A 110 7.94 -8.82 2.87
CA GLU A 110 6.86 -9.13 1.93
C GLU A 110 6.53 -7.92 1.04
N VAL A 111 6.24 -8.20 -0.24
CA VAL A 111 5.82 -7.21 -1.24
C VAL A 111 4.51 -7.65 -1.88
N ILE A 112 3.49 -6.80 -1.81
CA ILE A 112 2.19 -7.03 -2.44
C ILE A 112 1.92 -5.95 -3.49
N VAL A 113 1.46 -6.36 -4.66
CA VAL A 113 1.06 -5.43 -5.74
C VAL A 113 -0.43 -5.59 -6.00
N TYR A 114 -1.21 -4.54 -5.70
CA TYR A 114 -2.61 -4.44 -6.07
C TYR A 114 -2.73 -3.78 -7.45
N CYS A 115 -2.70 -4.61 -8.49
CA CYS A 115 -3.06 -4.16 -9.83
C CYS A 115 -4.58 -3.96 -9.94
N PHE A 116 -5.00 -2.94 -10.68
CA PHE A 116 -6.40 -2.61 -10.93
C PHE A 116 -6.57 -2.14 -12.37
N ASN A 117 -7.80 -1.95 -12.85
CA ASN A 117 -8.17 -1.61 -14.23
C ASN A 117 -7.96 -2.74 -15.27
N HIS A 118 -8.46 -2.52 -16.49
CA HIS A 118 -8.45 -3.49 -17.59
C HIS A 118 -7.06 -3.81 -18.15
N ALA A 119 -6.07 -2.94 -17.92
CA ALA A 119 -4.69 -3.14 -18.37
C ALA A 119 -3.88 -4.03 -17.41
N ALA A 120 -4.41 -4.37 -16.24
CA ALA A 120 -3.73 -5.23 -15.26
C ALA A 120 -3.34 -6.60 -15.83
N GLU A 121 -4.22 -7.25 -16.60
CA GLU A 121 -3.91 -8.55 -17.19
C GLU A 121 -2.80 -8.45 -18.25
N ILE A 122 -2.81 -7.39 -19.05
CA ILE A 122 -1.77 -7.14 -20.07
C ILE A 122 -0.43 -6.87 -19.38
N TRP A 123 -0.42 -6.06 -18.32
CA TRP A 123 0.75 -5.81 -17.49
C TRP A 123 1.31 -7.11 -16.90
N TRP A 124 0.45 -7.95 -16.30
CA TRP A 124 0.85 -9.21 -15.68
C TRP A 124 1.56 -10.13 -16.67
N ARG A 125 0.98 -10.34 -17.86
CA ARG A 125 1.60 -11.16 -18.92
C ARG A 125 2.97 -10.63 -19.36
N GLY A 126 3.21 -9.32 -19.23
CA GLY A 126 4.49 -8.68 -19.58
C GLY A 126 5.59 -8.81 -18.51
N ILE A 127 5.22 -9.16 -17.27
CA ILE A 127 6.12 -9.10 -16.11
C ILE A 127 6.24 -10.42 -15.34
N GLU A 128 5.28 -11.34 -15.44
CA GLU A 128 5.23 -12.59 -14.65
C GLU A 128 6.49 -13.45 -14.73
N ASN A 129 7.20 -13.45 -15.88
CA ASN A 129 8.42 -14.23 -16.06
C ASN A 129 9.69 -13.51 -15.57
N LYS A 130 9.55 -12.32 -14.98
CA LYS A 130 10.64 -11.47 -14.50
C LYS A 130 10.62 -11.27 -12.98
N LEU A 131 9.50 -11.60 -12.33
CA LEU A 131 9.32 -11.61 -10.88
C LEU A 131 9.59 -13.02 -10.34
#